data_AF-A0A2H3CAX1-F1
#
_entry.id   AF-A0A2H3CAX1-F1
#
_cell.length_a   1.000
_cell.length_b   1.000
_cell.length_c   1.000
_cell.angle_alpha   90.00
_cell.angle_beta   90.00
_cell.angle_gamma   90.00
#
_symmetry.space_group_name_H-M   'P 1'
#
loop_
_entity.id
_entity.type
_entity.pdbx_description
1 polymer ?
#
loop_
_entity_poly.entity_id
_entity_poly.type
_entity_poly.pdbx_seq_one_letter_code
_entity_poly.pdbx_strand_id
1 'polypeptide(L)'
;MAPWFISLILLLTAVHHGYGRVLKPPGIPMVDIESDYVHHALKARALPPYNTTYYFDQLIDHNDPSKGTFQQRYWHTAEHYQEGGPIIFMNAGEVNAAPYYGYVTNSTINGVIAQKYGGAAIVLEHRFFGESNPYPNL
;
A
#
# COMPACT_ATOMS: atom_id res chain seq x y z
N MET A 1 -50.40 -0.86 37.49
CA MET A 1 -50.06 0.47 36.96
C MET A 1 -48.64 0.79 37.39
N ALA A 2 -47.70 0.74 36.43
CA ALA A 2 -46.28 1.00 36.66
C ALA A 2 -45.99 2.50 36.77
N PRO A 3 -44.86 2.87 37.39
CA PRO A 3 -43.95 3.74 36.66
C PRO A 3 -42.46 3.34 36.75
N TRP A 4 -41.90 3.16 35.55
CA TRP A 4 -40.62 3.62 34.99
C TRP A 4 -39.26 3.28 35.66
N PHE A 5 -38.47 2.55 34.88
CA PHE A 5 -37.03 2.29 34.99
C PHE A 5 -36.20 3.58 34.89
N ILE A 6 -35.15 3.69 35.71
CA ILE A 6 -33.94 4.45 35.37
C ILE A 6 -32.77 3.48 35.48
N SER A 7 -32.15 3.21 34.33
CA SER A 7 -30.95 2.40 34.18
C SER A 7 -29.77 3.15 34.78
N LEU A 8 -29.13 2.57 35.79
CA LEU A 8 -27.86 3.03 36.34
C LEU A 8 -26.74 2.64 35.36
N ILE A 9 -26.37 3.56 34.45
CA ILE A 9 -25.08 3.45 33.76
C ILE A 9 -24.00 3.86 34.76
N LEU A 10 -23.21 2.88 35.21
CA LEU A 10 -22.01 3.13 36.00
C LEU A 10 -21.05 4.03 35.20
N LEU A 11 -20.89 5.28 35.63
CA LEU A 11 -19.69 6.06 35.36
C LEU A 11 -18.55 5.41 36.14
N LEU A 12 -17.73 4.58 35.48
CA LEU A 12 -16.42 4.21 35.98
C LEU A 12 -15.40 5.19 35.39
N THR A 13 -15.24 6.32 36.07
CA THR A 13 -14.01 7.12 36.00
C THR A 13 -12.87 6.29 36.58
N ALA A 14 -12.24 5.46 35.75
CA ALA A 14 -10.93 4.92 36.06
C ALA A 14 -9.88 5.98 35.67
N VAL A 15 -9.69 6.96 36.57
CA VAL A 15 -8.40 7.64 36.65
C VAL A 15 -7.41 6.59 37.13
N HIS A 16 -6.65 6.01 36.22
CA HIS A 16 -5.45 5.25 36.53
C HIS A 16 -4.32 5.81 35.67
N HIS A 17 -3.37 6.45 36.34
CA HIS A 17 -2.06 6.81 35.81
C HIS A 17 -1.28 5.53 35.50
N GLY A 18 -1.57 4.93 34.35
CA GLY A 18 -0.74 3.92 33.74
C GLY A 18 -0.60 4.29 32.27
N TYR A 19 0.63 4.47 31.80
CA TYR A 19 0.94 4.46 30.38
C TYR A 19 0.56 3.07 29.84
N GLY A 20 -0.73 2.87 29.55
CA GLY A 20 -1.20 1.71 28.82
C GLY A 20 -0.49 1.71 27.49
N ARG A 21 0.40 0.74 27.26
CA ARG A 21 0.88 0.45 25.92
C ARG A 21 -0.34 0.06 25.10
N VAL A 22 -0.90 1.02 24.37
CA VAL A 22 -1.81 0.72 23.26
C VAL A 22 -0.97 -0.08 22.28
N LEU A 23 -1.18 -1.40 22.24
CA LEU A 23 -0.58 -2.24 21.21
C LEU A 23 -1.12 -1.72 19.88
N LYS A 24 -0.27 -1.10 19.06
CA LYS A 24 -0.64 -0.78 17.69
C LYS A 24 -0.98 -2.11 17.01
N PRO A 25 -2.12 -2.23 16.32
CA PRO A 25 -2.40 -3.42 15.52
C PRO A 25 -1.23 -3.65 14.56
N PRO A 26 -0.87 -4.92 14.27
CA PRO A 26 0.22 -5.20 13.36
C PRO A 26 -0.10 -4.59 11.99
N GLY A 27 0.74 -3.65 11.56
CA GLY A 27 0.72 -3.13 10.19
C GLY A 27 1.56 -3.99 9.26
N ILE A 28 1.45 -3.73 7.96
CA ILE A 28 2.39 -4.28 6.98
C ILE A 28 3.79 -3.82 7.38
N PRO A 29 4.79 -4.72 7.54
CA PRO A 29 6.13 -4.31 7.90
C PRO A 29 6.78 -3.53 6.76
N MET A 30 7.55 -2.50 7.07
CA MET A 30 8.35 -1.80 6.06
C MET A 30 9.54 -2.67 5.67
N VAL A 31 9.95 -2.60 4.40
CA VAL A 31 11.04 -3.39 3.84
C VAL A 31 12.11 -2.44 3.35
N ASP A 32 13.14 -2.26 4.17
CA ASP A 32 14.28 -1.41 3.85
C ASP A 32 15.15 -2.10 2.81
N ILE A 33 15.19 -1.52 1.61
CA ILE A 33 16.08 -1.93 0.51
C ILE A 33 16.88 -0.72 0.04
N GLU A 34 18.10 -0.95 -0.42
CA GLU A 34 18.88 0.08 -1.09
C GLU A 34 18.16 0.47 -2.39
N SER A 35 17.71 1.73 -2.48
CA SER A 35 16.87 2.19 -3.59
C SER A 35 17.56 2.14 -4.94
N ASP A 36 18.89 2.25 -4.93
CA ASP A 36 19.71 2.52 -6.11
C ASP A 36 20.23 1.24 -6.78
N TYR A 37 19.91 0.06 -6.22
CA TYR A 37 20.49 -1.20 -6.64
C TYR A 37 19.46 -2.21 -7.14
N VAL A 38 19.34 -2.36 -8.46
CA VAL A 38 18.57 -3.45 -9.09
C VAL A 38 19.42 -4.72 -9.10
N HIS A 39 19.06 -5.72 -8.30
CA HIS A 39 19.95 -6.84 -7.96
C HIS A 39 20.35 -7.73 -9.15
N HIS A 40 19.55 -7.79 -10.21
CA HIS A 40 19.67 -8.78 -11.28
C HIS A 40 19.21 -8.29 -12.64
N ALA A 41 19.18 -6.98 -12.92
CA ALA A 41 18.95 -6.50 -14.27
C ALA A 41 19.97 -7.17 -15.21
N LEU A 42 19.47 -8.09 -16.06
CA LEU A 42 20.22 -8.56 -17.22
C LEU A 42 20.74 -7.30 -17.89
N LYS A 43 22.07 -7.17 -17.98
CA LYS A 43 22.84 -5.99 -18.36
C LYS A 43 22.41 -5.26 -19.66
N ALA A 44 21.36 -5.73 -20.34
CA ALA A 44 20.79 -5.20 -21.56
C ALA A 44 19.61 -4.21 -21.36
N ARG A 45 18.96 -4.14 -20.19
CA ARG A 45 17.84 -3.20 -19.95
C ARG A 45 18.11 -2.35 -18.71
N ALA A 46 18.40 -1.06 -18.92
CA ALA A 46 18.47 -0.10 -17.82
C ALA A 46 17.07 0.06 -17.22
N LEU A 47 16.82 -0.62 -16.10
CA LEU A 47 15.60 -0.47 -15.33
C LEU A 47 15.72 0.71 -14.38
N PRO A 48 14.66 1.50 -14.17
CA PRO A 48 14.66 2.54 -13.16
C PRO A 48 14.84 1.98 -11.74
N PRO A 49 15.34 2.80 -10.80
CA PRO A 49 15.39 2.46 -9.36
C PRO A 49 14.04 1.96 -8.82
N TYR A 50 14.04 1.07 -7.83
CA TYR A 50 12.79 0.51 -7.27
C TYR A 50 11.89 1.57 -6.62
N ASN A 51 12.48 2.66 -6.12
CA ASN A 51 11.74 3.79 -5.55
C ASN A 51 11.21 4.77 -6.61
N THR A 52 11.37 4.48 -7.91
CA THR A 52 10.82 5.31 -8.98
C THR A 52 9.30 5.36 -8.84
N THR A 53 8.79 6.56 -8.64
CA THR A 53 7.36 6.80 -8.48
C THR A 53 6.69 6.91 -9.85
N TYR A 54 5.65 6.12 -10.06
CA TYR A 54 4.80 6.19 -11.24
C TYR A 54 3.38 6.60 -10.86
N TYR A 55 2.66 7.14 -11.83
CA TYR A 55 1.27 7.52 -11.70
C TYR A 55 0.47 7.05 -12.92
N PHE A 56 -0.80 6.76 -12.72
CA PHE A 56 -1.75 6.57 -13.82
C PHE A 56 -3.05 7.31 -13.53
N ASP A 57 -3.75 7.66 -14.61
CA ASP A 57 -5.08 8.27 -14.53
C ASP A 57 -6.13 7.23 -14.12
N GLN A 58 -6.55 7.28 -12.86
CA GLN A 58 -7.63 6.46 -12.32
C GLN A 58 -8.94 7.23 -12.33
N LEU A 59 -10.05 6.57 -12.63
CA LEU A 59 -11.38 7.17 -12.51
C LEU A 59 -11.67 7.59 -11.07
N ILE A 60 -12.14 8.83 -10.89
CA ILE A 60 -12.62 9.31 -9.60
C ILE A 60 -13.83 8.45 -9.18
N ASP A 61 -14.79 8.29 -10.10
CA ASP A 61 -15.95 7.41 -9.96
C ASP A 61 -15.97 6.38 -11.10
N HIS A 62 -15.89 5.09 -10.74
CA HIS A 62 -15.93 4.00 -11.71
C HIS A 62 -17.31 3.81 -12.36
N ASN A 63 -18.38 4.33 -11.74
CA ASN A 63 -19.75 4.28 -12.27
C ASN A 63 -20.11 5.53 -13.07
N ASP A 64 -19.35 6.62 -12.94
CA ASP A 64 -19.55 7.87 -13.68
C ASP A 64 -18.22 8.47 -14.16
N PRO A 65 -17.72 8.03 -15.33
CA PRO A 65 -16.48 8.55 -15.91
C PRO A 65 -16.50 10.05 -16.20
N SER A 66 -17.67 10.70 -16.24
CA SER A 66 -17.77 12.15 -16.46
C SER A 66 -17.19 12.97 -15.29
N LYS A 67 -16.98 12.33 -14.13
CA LYS A 67 -16.31 12.94 -12.97
C LYS A 67 -14.81 13.13 -13.16
N GLY A 68 -14.22 12.55 -14.20
CA GLY A 68 -12.80 12.70 -14.52
C GLY A 68 -11.89 11.70 -13.81
N THR A 69 -10.59 11.98 -13.84
CA THR A 69 -9.54 11.12 -13.30
C THR A 69 -8.71 11.83 -12.24
N PHE A 70 -8.01 11.04 -11.44
CA PHE A 70 -6.94 11.50 -10.55
C PHE A 70 -5.68 10.65 -10.76
N GLN A 71 -4.54 11.21 -10.40
CA GLN A 71 -3.25 10.50 -10.49
C GLN A 71 -3.12 9.54 -9.31
N GLN A 72 -3.22 8.24 -9.56
CA GLN A 72 -3.02 7.20 -8.56
C GLN A 72 -1.58 6.68 -8.62
N ARG A 73 -0.89 6.66 -7.48
CA ARG A 73 0.53 6.38 -7.35
C ARG A 73 0.82 4.89 -7.23
N TYR A 74 1.91 4.43 -7.85
CA TYR A 74 2.38 3.05 -7.76
C TYR A 74 3.89 2.93 -7.97
N TRP A 75 4.43 1.76 -7.61
CA TRP A 75 5.81 1.33 -7.86
C TRP A 75 5.80 -0.04 -8.51
N HIS A 76 6.76 -0.32 -9.39
CA HIS A 76 6.86 -1.62 -10.02
C HIS A 76 8.30 -1.97 -10.42
N THR A 77 8.53 -3.25 -10.67
CA THR A 77 9.71 -3.72 -11.41
C THR A 77 9.35 -4.84 -12.37
N ALA A 78 9.99 -4.83 -13.54
CA ALA A 78 9.92 -5.88 -14.54
C ALA A 78 11.25 -6.64 -14.66
N GLU A 79 12.08 -6.59 -13.62
CA GLU A 79 13.42 -7.18 -13.57
C GLU A 79 13.47 -8.67 -13.92
N HIS A 80 12.43 -9.42 -13.57
CA HIS A 80 12.32 -10.84 -13.84
C HIS A 80 11.32 -11.17 -14.94
N TYR A 81 10.69 -10.15 -15.54
CA TYR A 81 9.58 -10.36 -16.45
C TYR A 81 10.03 -11.03 -17.75
N GLN A 82 9.33 -12.09 -18.11
CA GLN A 82 9.39 -12.78 -19.39
C GLN A 82 8.03 -12.66 -20.05
N GLU A 83 8.00 -12.71 -21.39
CA GLU A 83 6.75 -12.65 -22.12
C GLU A 83 5.78 -13.76 -21.68
N GLY A 84 4.56 -13.39 -21.32
CA GLY A 84 3.55 -14.30 -20.77
C GLY A 84 3.66 -14.57 -19.26
N GLY A 85 4.65 -13.99 -18.58
CA GLY A 85 4.81 -14.09 -17.13
C GLY A 85 3.71 -13.39 -16.32
N PRO A 86 3.51 -13.77 -15.04
CA PRO A 86 2.46 -13.19 -14.21
C PRO A 86 2.82 -11.77 -13.75
N ILE A 87 1.79 -10.97 -13.47
CA ILE A 87 1.91 -9.70 -12.75
C ILE A 87 1.48 -9.92 -11.31
N ILE A 88 2.42 -9.78 -10.38
CA ILE A 88 2.18 -9.92 -8.95
C ILE A 88 1.78 -8.55 -8.40
N PHE A 89 0.54 -8.43 -7.98
CA PHE A 89 -0.05 -7.16 -7.59
C PHE A 89 -0.29 -7.11 -6.09
N MET A 90 0.17 -6.05 -5.44
CA MET A 90 -0.07 -5.76 -4.03
C MET A 90 -0.71 -4.37 -3.87
N ASN A 91 -1.74 -4.28 -3.06
CA ASN A 91 -2.24 -3.02 -2.53
C ASN A 91 -1.63 -2.79 -1.14
N ALA A 92 -1.05 -1.61 -0.90
CA ALA A 92 -0.42 -1.27 0.38
C ALA A 92 -1.41 -1.04 1.54
N GLY A 93 -2.73 -1.06 1.29
CA GLY A 93 -3.75 -0.85 2.32
C GLY A 93 -3.89 0.62 2.71
N GLU A 94 -4.37 0.88 3.93
CA GLU A 94 -4.76 2.21 4.44
C GLU A 94 -3.59 3.08 4.91
N VAL A 95 -2.53 3.19 4.09
CA VAL A 95 -1.29 3.91 4.44
C VAL A 95 -0.67 4.61 3.22
N ASN A 96 0.22 5.58 3.49
CA ASN A 96 1.15 6.07 2.47
C ASN A 96 2.03 4.89 2.02
N ALA A 97 1.97 4.55 0.74
CA ALA A 97 2.63 3.39 0.15
C ALA A 97 4.11 3.63 -0.19
N ALA A 98 4.61 4.87 -0.12
CA ALA A 98 6.00 5.18 -0.43
C ALA A 98 7.03 4.36 0.36
N PRO A 99 6.85 4.02 1.65
CA PRO A 99 7.79 3.14 2.37
C PRO A 99 7.72 1.65 1.98
N TYR A 100 6.79 1.27 1.10
CA TYR A 100 6.51 -0.12 0.74
C TYR A 100 6.99 -0.51 -0.66
N TYR A 101 7.75 0.34 -1.36
CA TYR A 101 8.30 -0.01 -2.69
C TYR A 101 9.18 -1.28 -2.64
N GLY A 102 9.81 -1.59 -1.50
CA GLY A 102 10.57 -2.83 -1.31
C GLY A 102 9.77 -4.13 -1.53
N TYR A 103 8.43 -4.06 -1.53
CA TYR A 103 7.56 -5.18 -1.86
C TYR A 103 7.56 -5.57 -3.35
N VAL A 104 8.27 -4.84 -4.22
CA VAL A 104 8.50 -5.29 -5.60
C VAL A 104 9.72 -6.19 -5.73
N THR A 105 10.53 -6.35 -4.67
CA THR A 105 11.79 -7.12 -4.72
C THR A 105 11.66 -8.50 -4.06
N ASN A 106 12.66 -9.34 -4.30
CA ASN A 106 12.75 -10.69 -3.73
C ASN A 106 13.04 -10.73 -2.22
N SER A 107 13.20 -9.58 -1.56
CA SER A 107 13.14 -9.48 -0.09
C SER A 107 11.74 -9.78 0.46
N THR A 108 10.72 -9.83 -0.40
CA THR A 108 9.35 -10.18 -0.05
C THR A 108 8.80 -11.30 -0.93
N ILE A 109 7.70 -11.92 -0.50
CA ILE A 109 7.06 -13.01 -1.24
C ILE A 109 6.64 -12.58 -2.66
N ASN A 110 6.28 -11.32 -2.86
CA ASN A 110 5.85 -10.80 -4.16
C ASN A 110 6.96 -10.91 -5.21
N GLY A 111 8.16 -10.40 -4.88
CA GLY A 111 9.31 -10.50 -5.78
C GLY A 111 9.88 -11.91 -5.87
N VAL A 112 9.79 -12.73 -4.80
CA VAL A 112 10.16 -14.17 -4.88
C VAL A 112 9.29 -14.90 -5.90
N ILE A 113 7.98 -14.64 -5.92
CA ILE A 113 7.05 -15.22 -6.89
C ILE A 113 7.35 -14.69 -8.29
N ALA A 114 7.54 -13.37 -8.45
CA ALA A 114 7.90 -12.77 -9.73
C ALA A 114 9.20 -13.37 -10.28
N GLN A 115 10.25 -13.50 -9.46
CA GLN A 115 11.52 -14.11 -9.85
C GLN A 115 11.35 -15.57 -10.27
N LYS A 116 10.56 -16.35 -9.53
CA LYS A 116 10.38 -17.78 -9.79
C LYS A 116 9.63 -18.07 -11.09
N TYR A 117 8.65 -17.25 -11.45
CA TYR A 117 7.75 -17.51 -12.57
C TYR A 117 7.96 -16.57 -13.76
N GLY A 118 9.07 -15.84 -13.80
CA GLY A 118 9.36 -14.89 -14.87
C GLY A 118 8.36 -13.73 -14.92
N GLY A 119 7.88 -13.27 -13.77
CA GLY A 119 6.85 -12.25 -13.63
C GLY A 119 7.40 -10.85 -13.34
N ALA A 120 6.47 -9.90 -13.21
CA ALA A 120 6.71 -8.55 -12.70
C ALA A 120 5.98 -8.36 -11.38
N ALA A 121 6.40 -7.36 -10.58
CA ALA A 121 5.74 -7.02 -9.32
C ALA A 121 5.31 -5.55 -9.32
N ILE A 122 4.14 -5.27 -8.73
CA ILE A 122 3.55 -3.93 -8.62
C ILE A 122 3.03 -3.71 -7.19
N VAL A 123 3.31 -2.54 -6.64
CA VAL A 123 2.72 -2.01 -5.41
C VAL A 123 1.86 -0.81 -5.77
N LEU A 124 0.55 -0.91 -5.52
CA LEU A 124 -0.41 0.17 -5.72
C LEU A 124 -0.69 0.88 -4.39
N GLU A 125 -0.68 2.21 -4.41
CA GLU A 125 -1.19 3.02 -3.30
C GLU A 125 -2.72 3.06 -3.32
N HIS A 126 -3.34 2.78 -2.18
CA HIS A 126 -4.78 2.84 -2.04
C HIS A 126 -5.29 4.29 -2.23
N ARG A 127 -6.41 4.47 -2.93
CA ARG A 127 -7.07 5.79 -3.03
C ARG A 127 -7.38 6.37 -1.65
N PHE A 128 -7.26 7.68 -1.47
CA PHE A 128 -7.39 8.41 -0.20
C PHE A 128 -6.23 8.25 0.79
N PHE A 129 -5.12 7.63 0.38
CA PHE A 129 -3.93 7.49 1.21
C PHE A 129 -2.69 8.01 0.48
N GLY A 130 -1.71 8.46 1.27
CA GLY A 130 -0.49 9.07 0.74
C GLY A 130 -0.78 10.22 -0.21
N GLU A 131 -0.29 10.12 -1.44
CA GLU A 131 -0.49 11.14 -2.48
C GLU A 131 -1.59 10.77 -3.49
N SER A 132 -2.25 9.61 -3.31
CA SER A 132 -3.29 9.10 -4.21
C SER A 132 -4.68 9.62 -3.84
N ASN A 133 -4.86 10.93 -3.94
CA ASN A 133 -6.08 11.62 -3.51
C ASN A 133 -6.91 12.14 -4.69
N PRO A 134 -8.19 11.72 -4.83
CA PRO A 134 -9.08 12.23 -5.88
C PRO A 134 -9.37 13.73 -5.81
N TYR A 135 -9.25 14.32 -4.61
CA TYR A 135 -9.48 15.74 -4.37
C TYR A 135 -8.30 16.33 -3.57
N PRO A 136 -7.95 17.61 -3.78
CA PRO A 136 -6.75 18.20 -3.16
C PRO A 136 -6.76 18.26 -1.62
N ASN A 137 -7.95 18.25 -1.00
CA ASN A 137 -8.14 18.53 0.42
C ASN A 137 -9.04 17.46 1.07
N LEU A 138 -8.47 16.29 1.37
CA LEU A 138 -9.14 15.18 2.05
C LEU A 138 -8.58 14.98 3.46
#